data_AF-A0A9E2HET1-F1
#
_entry.id   AF-A0A9E2HET1-F1
#
_cell.length_a   1.000
_cell.length_b   1.000
_cell.length_c   1.000
_cell.angle_alpha   90.00
_cell.angle_beta   90.00
_cell.angle_gamma   90.00
#
_symmetry.space_group_name_H-M   'P 1'
#
loop_
_entity.id
_entity.type
_entity.pdbx_description
1 polymer ?
#
loop_
_entity_poly.entity_id
_entity_poly.type
_entity_poly.pdbx_seq_one_letter_code
_entity_poly.pdbx_strand_id
1 'polypeptide(L)'
;VGPEAVGKVHLDSPPKENLKAIAKVLDREIRDLVVVILDRDRHEELIAKVREAGARVQLVPDGDLLPGVIGCMRGAGIHAVMGIGAAPEGVMTAAGIRCLKGEMQARFWPKNKEEEKRLQSMGGELKKIYTHNELASGKTIVFCATGVTDGEALRGVRFFGGGARTHSLVMSTQTEKVRFIDTTHVFNKKEIEYRL
;
A
#
# COMPACT_ATOMS: atom_id res chain seq x y z
N VAL A 1 1.07 6.31 4.72
CA VAL A 1 0.32 7.56 4.55
C VAL A 1 0.86 8.34 3.36
N GLY A 2 0.04 9.21 2.77
CA GLY A 2 0.45 10.04 1.63
C GLY A 2 1.49 11.13 1.98
N PRO A 3 2.06 11.79 0.95
CA PRO A 3 3.13 12.78 1.10
C PRO A 3 2.80 13.94 2.03
N GLU A 4 1.53 14.37 2.06
CA GLU A 4 1.07 15.47 2.91
C GLU A 4 1.18 15.15 4.43
N ALA A 5 1.19 13.87 4.79
CA ALA A 5 1.23 13.39 6.17
C ALA A 5 2.60 12.84 6.62
N VAL A 6 3.63 13.04 5.81
CA VAL A 6 5.01 12.67 6.17
C VAL A 6 5.46 13.44 7.42
N GLY A 7 6.04 12.71 8.38
CA GLY A 7 6.53 13.19 9.67
C GLY A 7 5.42 13.53 10.66
N LYS A 8 4.16 13.14 10.38
CA LYS A 8 3.00 13.49 11.22
C LYS A 8 2.43 12.31 11.99
N VAL A 9 2.85 11.10 11.66
CA VAL A 9 2.34 9.86 12.27
C VAL A 9 3.48 9.11 12.94
N HIS A 10 3.13 8.28 13.92
CA HIS A 10 4.08 7.42 14.60
C HIS A 10 3.45 6.07 14.92
N LEU A 11 4.20 4.97 14.71
CA LEU A 11 3.69 3.61 14.87
C LEU A 11 3.24 3.31 16.31
N ASP A 12 3.94 3.86 17.29
CA ASP A 12 3.58 3.69 18.71
C ASP A 12 2.47 4.63 19.20
N SER A 13 2.04 5.60 18.38
CA SER A 13 0.94 6.50 18.74
C SER A 13 -0.41 5.77 18.62
N PRO A 14 -1.37 6.04 19.53
CA PRO A 14 -2.74 5.53 19.40
C PRO A 14 -3.35 5.90 18.04
N PRO A 15 -4.21 5.04 17.44
CA PRO A 15 -4.83 5.32 16.14
C PRO A 15 -5.52 6.69 16.07
N LYS A 16 -6.20 7.10 17.15
CA LYS A 16 -6.87 8.40 17.25
C LYS A 16 -5.93 9.59 17.08
N GLU A 17 -4.70 9.50 17.57
CA GLU A 17 -3.71 10.58 17.44
C GLU A 17 -3.18 10.67 16.01
N ASN A 18 -2.82 9.52 15.42
CA ASN A 18 -2.42 9.45 14.02
C ASN A 18 -3.53 9.98 13.10
N LEU A 19 -4.79 9.61 13.35
CA LEU A 19 -5.94 10.09 12.57
C LEU A 19 -6.16 11.59 12.71
N LYS A 20 -6.02 12.15 13.91
CA LYS A 20 -6.06 13.62 14.11
C LYS A 20 -4.96 14.33 13.33
N ALA A 21 -3.75 13.79 13.36
CA ALA A 21 -2.61 14.37 12.66
C ALA A 21 -2.83 14.35 11.14
N ILE A 22 -3.31 13.22 10.60
CA ILE A 22 -3.66 13.07 9.18
C ILE A 22 -4.80 14.04 8.79
N ALA A 23 -5.89 14.07 9.57
CA ALA A 23 -7.03 14.94 9.35
C ALA A 23 -6.61 16.42 9.27
N LYS A 24 -5.78 16.86 10.23
CA LYS A 24 -5.27 18.22 10.30
C LYS A 24 -4.46 18.65 9.07
N VAL A 25 -3.55 17.79 8.58
CA VAL A 25 -2.72 18.15 7.41
C VAL A 25 -3.45 18.05 6.08
N LEU A 26 -4.51 17.25 6.03
CA LEU A 26 -5.36 17.12 4.86
C LEU A 26 -6.52 18.13 4.84
N ASP A 27 -6.63 18.98 5.86
CA ASP A 27 -7.73 19.93 6.06
C ASP A 27 -9.12 19.25 6.01
N ARG A 28 -9.26 18.20 6.82
CA ARG A 28 -10.44 17.32 6.86
C ARG A 28 -10.84 16.98 8.29
N GLU A 29 -12.07 16.50 8.44
CA GLU A 29 -12.50 15.86 9.67
C GLU A 29 -12.09 14.38 9.70
N ILE A 30 -11.96 13.78 10.89
CA ILE A 30 -11.60 12.36 11.01
C ILE A 30 -12.62 11.45 10.29
N ARG A 31 -13.90 11.83 10.29
CA ARG A 31 -14.98 11.10 9.60
C ARG A 31 -14.81 11.02 8.09
N ASP A 32 -14.05 11.94 7.50
CA ASP A 32 -13.79 11.95 6.06
C ASP A 32 -12.65 11.00 5.70
N LEU A 33 -11.85 10.57 6.68
CA LEU A 33 -10.75 9.63 6.48
C LEU A 33 -11.25 8.20 6.27
N VAL A 34 -10.49 7.48 5.46
CA VAL A 34 -10.65 6.05 5.17
C VAL A 34 -9.34 5.36 5.51
N VAL A 35 -9.42 4.37 6.39
CA VAL A 35 -8.30 3.53 6.80
C VAL A 35 -8.52 2.12 6.25
N VAL A 36 -7.58 1.63 5.47
CA VAL A 36 -7.58 0.24 5.02
C VAL A 36 -6.93 -0.65 6.08
N ILE A 37 -7.60 -1.75 6.42
CA ILE A 37 -7.16 -2.72 7.41
C ILE A 37 -7.47 -4.13 6.88
N LEU A 38 -6.53 -5.08 7.03
CA LEU A 38 -6.79 -6.48 6.70
C LEU A 38 -7.84 -7.07 7.65
N ASP A 39 -8.83 -7.78 7.12
CA ASP A 39 -9.88 -8.42 7.90
C ASP A 39 -9.37 -9.70 8.58
N ARG A 40 -8.90 -9.56 9.82
CA ARG A 40 -8.26 -10.62 10.60
C ARG A 40 -8.54 -10.39 12.08
N ASP A 41 -8.70 -11.47 12.85
CA ASP A 41 -8.98 -11.43 14.30
C ASP A 41 -7.97 -10.56 15.08
N ARG A 42 -6.69 -10.63 14.70
CA ARG A 42 -5.60 -9.82 15.29
C ARG A 42 -5.77 -8.30 15.11
N HIS A 43 -6.72 -7.84 14.29
CA HIS A 43 -7.02 -6.43 14.05
C HIS A 43 -8.34 -5.95 14.67
N GLU A 44 -9.11 -6.79 15.36
CA GLU A 44 -10.40 -6.40 15.95
C GLU A 44 -10.28 -5.16 16.85
N GLU A 45 -9.29 -5.15 17.74
CA GLU A 45 -9.04 -4.01 18.64
C GLU A 45 -8.65 -2.74 17.85
N LEU A 46 -7.82 -2.89 16.81
CA LEU A 46 -7.43 -1.77 15.95
C LEU A 46 -8.64 -1.21 15.20
N ILE A 47 -9.47 -2.07 14.62
CA ILE A 47 -10.69 -1.70 13.90
C ILE A 47 -11.65 -0.95 14.84
N ALA A 48 -11.84 -1.45 16.06
CA ALA A 48 -12.67 -0.79 17.07
C ALA A 48 -12.14 0.61 17.40
N LYS A 49 -10.84 0.76 17.68
CA LYS A 49 -10.21 2.05 17.98
C LYS A 49 -10.30 3.06 16.83
N VAL A 50 -10.16 2.60 15.59
CA VAL A 50 -10.29 3.46 14.40
C VAL A 50 -11.74 3.93 14.22
N ARG A 51 -12.72 3.03 14.42
CA ARG A 51 -14.16 3.37 14.37
C ARG A 51 -14.56 4.31 15.51
N GLU A 52 -14.08 4.08 16.72
CA GLU A 52 -14.30 4.95 17.89
C GLU A 52 -13.72 6.35 17.67
N ALA A 53 -12.56 6.46 17.01
CA ALA A 53 -12.00 7.74 16.61
C ALA A 53 -12.85 8.49 15.56
N GLY A 54 -13.76 7.79 14.87
CA GLY A 54 -14.72 8.34 13.92
C GLY A 54 -14.35 8.13 12.45
N ALA A 55 -13.21 7.50 12.14
CA ALA A 55 -12.80 7.26 10.76
C ALA A 55 -13.54 6.08 10.13
N ARG A 56 -13.67 6.09 8.80
CA ARG A 56 -14.22 4.96 8.05
C ARG A 56 -13.16 3.87 7.92
N VAL A 57 -13.57 2.63 8.14
CA VAL A 57 -12.70 1.46 7.95
C VAL A 57 -13.10 0.73 6.69
N GLN A 58 -12.14 0.52 5.80
CA GLN A 58 -12.28 -0.36 4.66
C GLN A 58 -11.56 -1.67 4.96
N LEU A 59 -12.34 -2.74 5.14
CA LEU A 59 -11.80 -4.07 5.39
C LEU A 59 -11.44 -4.74 4.06
N VAL A 60 -10.23 -5.28 3.97
CA VAL A 60 -9.77 -6.06 2.82
C VAL A 60 -9.44 -7.49 3.25
N PRO A 61 -9.92 -8.51 2.52
CA PRO A 61 -9.66 -9.90 2.88
C PRO A 61 -8.20 -10.30 2.64
N ASP A 62 -7.52 -9.63 1.72
CA ASP A 62 -6.10 -9.82 1.43
C ASP A 62 -5.54 -8.58 0.72
N GLY A 63 -4.21 -8.49 0.62
CA GLY A 63 -3.51 -7.51 -0.22
C GLY A 63 -3.49 -6.09 0.35
N ASP A 64 -2.73 -5.87 1.42
CA ASP A 64 -2.46 -4.53 1.97
C ASP A 64 -1.40 -3.75 1.18
N LEU A 65 -0.64 -4.41 0.31
CA LEU A 65 0.42 -3.82 -0.50
C LEU A 65 -0.09 -2.72 -1.44
N LEU A 66 -1.05 -3.03 -2.31
CA LEU A 66 -1.55 -2.05 -3.27
C LEU A 66 -2.23 -0.87 -2.57
N PRO A 67 -3.14 -1.06 -1.59
CA PRO A 67 -3.67 0.02 -0.76
C PRO A 67 -2.57 0.87 -0.11
N GLY A 68 -1.50 0.24 0.38
CA GLY A 68 -0.35 0.92 0.99
C GLY A 68 0.39 1.85 0.03
N VAL A 69 0.49 1.46 -1.24
CA VAL A 69 1.11 2.27 -2.31
C VAL A 69 0.14 3.31 -2.85
N ILE A 70 -1.06 2.92 -3.27
CA ILE A 70 -2.01 3.81 -3.95
C ILE A 70 -2.62 4.84 -2.99
N GLY A 71 -2.67 4.55 -1.69
CA GLY A 71 -3.06 5.52 -0.66
C GLY A 71 -2.12 6.73 -0.56
N CYS A 72 -0.96 6.71 -1.24
CA CYS A 72 -0.11 7.88 -1.42
C CYS A 72 -0.48 8.72 -2.66
N MET A 73 -1.41 8.27 -3.49
CA MET A 73 -1.88 9.00 -4.67
C MET A 73 -3.13 9.82 -4.32
N ARG A 74 -3.18 11.06 -4.81
CA ARG A 74 -4.37 11.90 -4.68
C ARG A 74 -5.56 11.28 -5.41
N GLY A 75 -6.72 11.32 -4.77
CA GLY A 75 -7.96 10.80 -5.34
C GLY A 75 -8.14 9.28 -5.19
N ALA A 76 -7.20 8.55 -4.60
CA ALA A 76 -7.33 7.10 -4.37
C ALA A 76 -8.44 6.72 -3.37
N GLY A 77 -8.97 7.68 -2.61
CA GLY A 77 -9.99 7.42 -1.59
C GLY A 77 -9.46 6.79 -0.29
N ILE A 78 -8.18 6.42 -0.24
CA ILE A 78 -7.49 5.85 0.93
C ILE A 78 -6.58 6.91 1.55
N HIS A 79 -6.58 7.01 2.89
CA HIS A 79 -5.80 8.02 3.62
C HIS A 79 -4.70 7.39 4.49
N ALA A 80 -4.93 6.16 4.97
CA ALA A 80 -3.95 5.38 5.71
C ALA A 80 -4.19 3.87 5.52
N VAL A 81 -3.12 3.10 5.71
CA VAL A 81 -3.19 1.67 5.94
C VAL A 81 -2.62 1.42 7.33
N MET A 82 -3.33 0.63 8.14
CA MET A 82 -2.91 0.30 9.50
C MET A 82 -3.10 -1.20 9.76
N GLY A 83 -2.17 -1.80 10.50
CA GLY A 83 -2.27 -3.19 10.94
C GLY A 83 -0.99 -3.99 10.76
N ILE A 84 -1.16 -5.31 10.85
CA ILE A 84 -0.13 -6.35 10.77
C ILE A 84 -0.35 -7.15 9.48
N GLY A 85 0.50 -6.86 8.51
CA GLY A 85 0.63 -7.58 7.25
C GLY A 85 1.82 -8.55 7.25
N ALA A 86 2.14 -9.03 6.05
CA ALA A 86 3.31 -9.87 5.85
C ALA A 86 4.55 -9.00 5.53
N ALA A 87 5.70 -9.40 6.08
CA ALA A 87 6.92 -8.60 6.01
C ALA A 87 7.46 -8.40 4.57
N PRO A 88 7.45 -9.41 3.68
CA PRO A 88 7.86 -9.23 2.28
C PRO A 88 7.04 -8.16 1.54
N GLU A 89 5.72 -8.17 1.74
CA GLU A 89 4.78 -7.20 1.18
C GLU A 89 5.05 -5.80 1.73
N GLY A 90 5.44 -5.70 3.00
CA GLY A 90 5.89 -4.44 3.60
C GLY A 90 7.11 -3.84 2.90
N VAL A 91 8.08 -4.65 2.46
CA VAL A 91 9.25 -4.19 1.70
C VAL A 91 8.85 -3.68 0.31
N MET A 92 7.97 -4.40 -0.39
CA MET A 92 7.46 -3.96 -1.70
C MET A 92 6.62 -2.68 -1.58
N THR A 93 5.83 -2.56 -0.52
CA THR A 93 5.05 -1.36 -0.21
C THR A 93 5.98 -0.17 0.05
N ALA A 94 7.04 -0.36 0.84
CA ALA A 94 8.05 0.67 1.07
C ALA A 94 8.70 1.16 -0.24
N ALA A 95 8.99 0.25 -1.18
CA ALA A 95 9.52 0.60 -2.49
C ALA A 95 8.54 1.48 -3.29
N GLY A 96 7.25 1.14 -3.34
CA GLY A 96 6.23 1.96 -3.98
C GLY A 96 6.02 3.32 -3.30
N ILE A 97 5.98 3.35 -1.97
CA ILE A 97 5.86 4.59 -1.18
C ILE A 97 7.03 5.54 -1.45
N ARG A 98 8.26 5.02 -1.59
CA ARG A 98 9.43 5.84 -1.94
C ARG A 98 9.29 6.52 -3.30
N CYS A 99 8.71 5.84 -4.28
CA CYS A 99 8.43 6.45 -5.58
C CYS A 99 7.36 7.55 -5.51
N LEU A 100 6.48 7.52 -4.51
CA LEU A 100 5.40 8.48 -4.32
C LEU A 100 5.69 9.54 -3.26
N LYS A 101 6.88 9.52 -2.63
CA LYS A 101 7.29 10.44 -1.54
C LYS A 101 6.35 10.40 -0.33
N GLY A 102 5.70 9.27 -0.07
CA GLY A 102 4.88 9.05 1.11
C GLY A 102 5.69 8.58 2.31
N GLU A 103 5.00 8.14 3.37
CA GLU A 103 5.64 7.56 4.54
C GLU A 103 5.02 6.24 4.96
N MET A 104 5.89 5.29 5.30
CA MET A 104 5.58 4.08 6.05
C MET A 104 6.59 3.87 7.17
N GLN A 105 6.08 3.35 8.27
CA GLN A 105 6.80 2.83 9.44
C GLN A 105 6.33 1.39 9.67
N ALA A 106 7.24 0.50 10.01
CA ALA A 106 6.93 -0.90 10.30
C ALA A 106 7.80 -1.46 11.43
N ARG A 107 7.31 -2.49 12.11
CA ARG A 107 8.04 -3.24 13.13
C ARG A 107 7.73 -4.71 12.95
N PHE A 108 8.72 -5.59 13.15
CA PHE A 108 8.49 -7.02 13.11
C PHE A 108 7.54 -7.47 14.22
N TRP A 109 6.63 -8.37 13.89
CA TRP A 109 5.66 -8.95 14.82
C TRP A 109 5.75 -10.48 14.78
N PRO A 110 6.78 -11.09 15.41
CA PRO A 110 6.90 -12.54 15.45
C PRO A 110 5.79 -13.15 16.32
N LYS A 111 5.25 -14.28 15.88
CA LYS A 111 4.16 -14.98 16.57
C LYS A 111 4.63 -15.88 17.71
N ASN A 112 5.90 -16.26 17.69
CA ASN A 112 6.48 -17.20 18.64
C ASN A 112 8.00 -16.99 18.80
N LYS A 113 8.59 -17.67 19.78
CA LYS A 113 10.03 -17.59 20.09
C LYS A 113 10.92 -18.11 18.96
N GLU A 114 10.43 -18.98 18.10
CA GLU A 114 11.20 -19.50 16.97
C GLU A 114 11.37 -18.42 15.89
N GLU A 115 10.28 -17.73 15.54
CA GLU A 115 10.32 -16.57 14.63
C GLU A 115 11.18 -15.44 15.20
N GLU A 116 11.13 -15.21 16.52
CA GLU A 116 11.98 -14.24 17.21
C GLU A 116 13.47 -14.58 17.07
N LYS A 117 13.84 -15.83 17.36
CA LYS A 117 15.23 -16.31 17.20
C LYS A 117 15.68 -16.23 15.75
N ARG A 118 14.81 -16.61 14.80
CA ARG A 118 15.09 -16.49 13.36
C ARG A 118 15.35 -15.05 12.98
N LEU A 119 14.50 -14.12 13.42
CA LEU A 119 14.68 -12.69 13.18
C LEU A 119 16.03 -12.19 13.69
N GLN A 120 16.37 -12.52 14.95
CA GLN A 120 17.65 -12.15 15.55
C GLN A 120 18.84 -12.74 14.79
N SER A 121 18.74 -14.00 14.36
CA SER A 121 19.79 -14.66 13.57
C SER A 121 20.03 -14.01 12.21
N MET A 122 19.01 -13.33 11.67
CA MET A 122 19.08 -12.54 10.43
C MET A 122 19.49 -11.07 10.68
N GLY A 123 19.82 -10.68 11.92
CA GLY A 123 20.19 -9.31 12.29
C GLY A 123 19.00 -8.36 12.46
N GLY A 124 17.78 -8.88 12.59
CA GLY A 124 16.59 -8.07 12.83
C GLY A 124 16.39 -7.71 14.31
N GLU A 125 15.72 -6.58 14.54
CA GLU A 125 15.48 -6.02 15.87
C GLU A 125 13.97 -5.90 16.13
N LEU A 126 13.51 -6.46 17.26
CA LEU A 126 12.07 -6.53 17.57
C LEU A 126 11.45 -5.18 17.87
N LYS A 127 12.16 -4.30 18.58
CA LYS A 127 11.61 -3.01 19.05
C LYS A 127 11.86 -1.89 18.04
N LYS A 128 12.73 -2.12 17.06
CA LYS A 128 13.09 -1.12 16.07
C LYS A 128 11.90 -0.81 15.17
N ILE A 129 11.66 0.48 14.95
CA ILE A 129 10.79 0.95 13.88
C ILE A 129 11.67 1.10 12.65
N TYR A 130 11.32 0.36 11.60
CA TYR A 130 11.93 0.46 10.29
C TYR A 130 11.16 1.47 9.46
N THR A 131 11.88 2.45 8.92
CA THR A 131 11.31 3.39 7.96
C THR A 131 11.28 2.79 6.55
N HIS A 132 10.41 3.30 5.69
CA HIS A 132 10.39 2.95 4.27
C HIS A 132 11.76 3.12 3.57
N ASN A 133 12.59 4.08 4.00
CA ASN A 133 13.95 4.27 3.50
C ASN A 133 14.91 3.16 3.92
N GLU A 134 14.72 2.57 5.10
CA GLU A 134 15.52 1.42 5.54
C GLU A 134 15.05 0.12 4.88
N LEU A 135 13.74 -0.07 4.73
CA LEU A 135 13.15 -1.26 4.11
C LEU A 135 13.50 -1.37 2.62
N ALA A 136 13.51 -0.23 1.91
CA ALA A 136 13.87 -0.16 0.51
C ALA A 136 14.98 0.89 0.32
N SER A 137 16.23 0.52 0.63
CA SER A 137 17.35 1.46 0.76
C SER A 137 18.06 1.86 -0.55
N GLY A 138 17.71 1.24 -1.68
CA GLY A 138 18.35 1.52 -2.96
C GLY A 138 18.19 2.98 -3.41
N LYS A 139 19.23 3.62 -3.97
CA LYS A 139 19.12 5.01 -4.46
C LYS A 139 18.08 5.15 -5.58
N THR A 140 18.05 4.16 -6.47
CA THR A 140 17.09 4.05 -7.56
C THR A 140 16.15 2.89 -7.27
N ILE A 141 14.86 3.21 -7.22
CA ILE A 141 13.78 2.22 -7.12
C ILE A 141 12.95 2.32 -8.39
N VAL A 142 12.56 1.15 -8.89
CA VAL A 142 11.51 0.98 -9.88
C VAL A 142 10.47 0.08 -9.26
N PHE A 143 9.22 0.54 -9.25
CA PHE A 143 8.08 -0.26 -8.82
C PHE A 143 7.15 -0.45 -10.01
N CYS A 144 6.77 -1.70 -10.24
CA CYS A 144 5.77 -2.05 -11.24
C CYS A 144 4.74 -3.02 -10.68
N ALA A 145 3.48 -2.85 -11.08
CA ALA A 145 2.39 -3.74 -10.73
C ALA A 145 1.44 -3.86 -11.92
N THR A 146 0.84 -5.03 -12.11
CA THR A 146 -0.18 -5.26 -13.14
C THR A 146 -1.38 -5.94 -12.51
N GLY A 147 -2.58 -5.44 -12.80
CA GLY A 147 -3.81 -6.02 -12.26
C GLY A 147 -4.07 -7.40 -12.85
N VAL A 148 -4.22 -8.40 -11.98
CA VAL A 148 -4.65 -9.75 -12.37
C VAL A 148 -6.18 -9.80 -12.37
N THR A 149 -6.79 -9.43 -11.25
CA THR A 149 -8.23 -9.18 -11.10
C THR A 149 -8.48 -7.67 -10.99
N ASP A 150 -9.74 -7.26 -11.17
CA ASP A 150 -10.11 -5.85 -10.97
C ASP A 150 -9.87 -5.45 -9.50
N GLY A 151 -9.12 -4.38 -9.32
CA GLY A 151 -8.89 -3.72 -8.05
C GLY A 151 -9.10 -2.22 -8.17
N GLU A 152 -8.88 -1.50 -7.07
CA GLU A 152 -9.18 -0.06 -6.99
C GLU A 152 -8.35 0.79 -7.94
N ALA A 153 -7.09 0.43 -8.15
CA ALA A 153 -6.17 1.18 -8.99
C ALA A 153 -5.92 0.55 -10.36
N LEU A 154 -5.92 -0.79 -10.43
CA LEU A 154 -5.56 -1.55 -11.64
C LEU A 154 -6.70 -2.46 -12.06
N ARG A 155 -6.96 -2.47 -13.37
CA ARG A 155 -7.96 -3.37 -13.96
C ARG A 155 -7.32 -4.73 -14.12
N GLY A 156 -8.12 -5.77 -13.94
CA GLY A 156 -7.73 -7.14 -14.20
C GLY A 156 -7.46 -7.38 -15.68
N VAL A 157 -6.85 -8.53 -15.95
CA VAL A 157 -6.62 -8.99 -17.32
C VAL A 157 -7.97 -9.28 -17.97
N ARG A 158 -8.21 -8.69 -19.14
CA ARG A 158 -9.45 -8.90 -19.92
C ARG A 158 -9.12 -9.54 -21.25
N PHE A 159 -9.57 -10.77 -21.44
CA PHE A 159 -9.44 -11.48 -22.71
C PHE A 159 -10.55 -11.05 -23.68
N PHE A 160 -10.24 -11.03 -24.97
CA PHE A 160 -11.18 -10.81 -26.05
C PHE A 160 -10.76 -11.65 -27.26
N GLY A 161 -11.59 -11.71 -28.30
CA GLY A 161 -11.26 -12.46 -29.53
C GLY A 161 -9.92 -12.01 -30.12
N GLY A 162 -8.92 -12.89 -30.09
CA GLY A 162 -7.59 -12.63 -30.66
C GLY A 162 -6.59 -11.92 -29.72
N GLY A 163 -6.90 -11.69 -28.44
CA GLY A 163 -5.97 -11.00 -27.54
C GLY A 163 -6.37 -10.84 -26.07
N ALA A 164 -5.61 -10.01 -25.36
CA ALA A 164 -5.86 -9.64 -23.97
C ALA A 164 -5.49 -8.18 -23.70
N ARG A 165 -6.14 -7.56 -22.72
CA ARG A 165 -5.85 -6.19 -22.27
C ARG A 165 -5.37 -6.20 -20.82
N THR A 166 -4.26 -5.54 -20.54
CA THR A 166 -3.66 -5.43 -19.21
C THR A 166 -3.56 -3.98 -18.77
N HIS A 167 -3.74 -3.71 -17.48
CA HIS A 167 -3.54 -2.39 -16.89
C HIS A 167 -2.41 -2.45 -15.85
N SER A 168 -1.35 -1.70 -16.10
CA SER A 168 -0.14 -1.71 -15.29
C SER A 168 0.18 -0.33 -14.74
N LEU A 169 0.84 -0.30 -13.59
CA LEU A 169 1.40 0.88 -12.94
C LEU A 169 2.92 0.76 -12.96
N VAL A 170 3.62 1.80 -13.39
CA VAL A 170 5.08 1.90 -13.35
C VAL A 170 5.48 3.24 -12.76
N MET A 171 6.37 3.20 -11.77
CA MET A 171 6.90 4.39 -11.11
C MET A 171 8.37 4.19 -10.77
N SER A 172 9.11 5.30 -10.66
CA SER A 172 10.51 5.25 -10.26
C SER A 172 10.93 6.51 -9.51
N THR A 173 11.80 6.34 -8.50
CA THR A 173 12.40 7.47 -7.76
C THR A 173 13.24 8.38 -8.65
N GLN A 174 13.73 7.89 -9.80
CA GLN A 174 14.52 8.69 -10.73
C GLN A 174 13.68 9.58 -11.65
N THR A 175 12.43 9.21 -11.94
CA THR A 175 11.72 9.79 -13.09
C THR A 175 10.58 10.74 -12.74
N GLU A 176 10.28 10.99 -11.46
CA GLU A 176 9.15 11.81 -10.97
C GLU A 176 7.83 11.60 -11.73
N LYS A 177 7.67 10.41 -12.31
CA LYS A 177 6.55 10.05 -13.19
C LYS A 177 5.88 8.82 -12.62
N VAL A 178 4.56 8.90 -12.57
CA VAL A 178 3.66 7.78 -12.32
C VAL A 178 2.99 7.47 -13.66
N ARG A 179 3.20 6.27 -14.19
CA ARG A 179 2.66 5.85 -15.49
C ARG A 179 1.64 4.74 -15.28
N PHE A 180 0.42 5.00 -15.72
CA PHE A 180 -0.56 3.96 -15.97
C PHE A 180 -0.44 3.55 -17.44
N ILE A 181 -0.26 2.26 -17.67
CA ILE A 181 -0.02 1.67 -18.98
C ILE A 181 -1.17 0.72 -19.27
N ASP A 182 -2.01 1.08 -20.22
CA ASP A 182 -3.07 0.23 -20.73
C ASP A 182 -2.62 -0.38 -22.06
N THR A 183 -2.43 -1.70 -22.07
CA THR A 183 -1.82 -2.42 -23.20
C THR A 183 -2.79 -3.45 -23.74
N THR A 184 -3.04 -3.37 -25.05
CA THR A 184 -3.70 -4.42 -25.83
C THR A 184 -2.65 -5.35 -26.42
N HIS A 185 -2.67 -6.61 -25.98
CA HIS A 185 -1.83 -7.69 -26.48
C HIS A 185 -2.56 -8.44 -27.58
N VAL A 186 -1.94 -8.54 -28.75
CA VAL A 186 -2.48 -9.23 -29.93
C VAL A 186 -1.83 -10.60 -30.04
N PHE A 187 -2.61 -11.67 -29.93
CA PHE A 187 -2.10 -13.04 -30.03
C PHE A 187 -1.98 -13.49 -31.48
N ASN A 188 -2.93 -13.09 -32.34
CA ASN A 188 -2.88 -13.37 -33.77
C ASN A 188 -3.26 -12.11 -34.58
N LYS A 189 -2.32 -11.59 -35.38
CA LYS A 189 -2.53 -10.39 -36.21
C LYS A 189 -3.62 -10.55 -37.26
N LYS A 190 -3.96 -11.79 -37.65
CA LYS A 190 -4.99 -12.08 -38.67
C LYS A 190 -6.42 -12.05 -38.11
N GLU A 191 -6.59 -12.05 -36.79
CA GLU A 191 -7.90 -12.16 -36.13
C GLU A 191 -8.46 -10.81 -35.67
N ILE A 192 -7.72 -9.71 -35.84
CA ILE A 192 -8.16 -8.40 -35.40
C ILE A 192 -8.84 -7.64 -36.54
N GLU A 193 -10.16 -7.51 -36.45
CA GLU A 193 -10.86 -6.35 -37.01
C GLU A 193 -10.63 -5.16 -36.06
N TYR A 194 -9.94 -4.11 -36.52
CA TYR A 194 -9.76 -2.88 -35.74
C TYR A 194 -11.11 -2.16 -35.59
N ARG A 195 -11.91 -2.54 -34.58
CA ARG A 195 -13.02 -1.73 -34.10
C ARG A 195 -12.49 -0.90 -32.93
N LEU A 196 -12.07 0.33 -33.24
CA LEU A 196 -11.68 1.35 -32.25
C LEU A 196 -12.91 1.81 -31.46
#